data_AF-L0DGA0-F1
#
_entry.id   AF-L0DGA0-F1
#
_cell.length_a   1.000
_cell.length_b   1.000
_cell.length_c   1.000
_cell.angle_alpha   90.00
_cell.angle_beta   90.00
_cell.angle_gamma   90.00
#
_symmetry.space_group_name_H-M   'P 1'
#
loop_
_entity.id
_entity.type
_entity.pdbx_description
1 polymer ?
#
loop_
_entity_poly.entity_id
_entity_poly.type
_entity_poly.pdbx_seq_one_letter_code
_entity_poly.pdbx_strand_id
1 'polypeptide(L)'
;MADTTIRATNLPTGWSAYTRITNQAGLIWNGSAYAPASSGDWAAYATPTPETPPGSGTYVCPFPASSAAGYYTWNLFKQVGASPASTDPVISFSAAPTYWNGSAFTTAPVANPSAVDLITAEYAAQVLAAGGVTLTAAQAAIQPTLITAASREIIRYCSRQFALTTYTDILTPEGRRQDRGEPASAKLSAFPVQAVLSVLTNRSTVLTIKNHHTSTNQFASVSFAMTGDVEYFDLTYTGLILSRTASGVTTTTTLPFASSLTIQALANAVNALGHGWNATVQSSYRLHPSASLVGAREPKNALANGACLDLFTTPATSYDIDRASGIMRCYGGTSGNGFGPFGDVWGDSLDGSGDFWGWGQYQVTYQAGWATIPENLQQVCAEVVKGMYARLNLNDQVTSMSGGSDSESWSWSARDATQNLPAWAAQTLGDYRSWSV
;
A
#
# COMPACT_ATOMS: atom_id res chain seq x y z
N MET A 1 -5.86 21.02 -24.70
CA MET A 1 -7.07 21.48 -23.99
C MET A 1 -7.53 20.33 -23.12
N ALA A 2 -7.95 20.60 -21.88
CA ALA A 2 -8.56 19.60 -21.00
C ALA A 2 -9.78 18.97 -21.70
N ASP A 3 -9.90 17.64 -21.66
CA ASP A 3 -11.08 16.97 -22.21
C ASP A 3 -12.24 17.10 -21.21
N THR A 4 -13.14 18.04 -21.48
CA THR A 4 -14.32 18.32 -20.66
C THR A 4 -15.60 17.75 -21.26
N THR A 5 -15.47 16.81 -22.19
CA THR A 5 -16.59 16.35 -23.02
C THR A 5 -16.71 14.84 -23.01
N ILE A 6 -17.93 14.35 -22.91
CA ILE A 6 -18.25 12.96 -23.25
C ILE A 6 -18.40 12.90 -24.78
N ARG A 7 -17.73 11.94 -25.40
CA ARG A 7 -17.75 11.77 -26.86
C ARG A 7 -18.16 10.35 -27.24
N ALA A 8 -19.16 10.25 -28.11
CA ALA A 8 -19.46 9.03 -28.84
C ALA A 8 -19.18 9.28 -30.32
N THR A 9 -18.43 8.37 -30.96
CA THR A 9 -18.00 8.50 -32.36
C THR A 9 -18.54 7.32 -33.16
N ASN A 10 -18.51 7.43 -34.50
CA ASN A 10 -18.96 6.39 -35.43
C ASN A 10 -20.45 6.03 -35.30
N LEU A 11 -21.28 7.00 -34.93
CA LEU A 11 -22.74 6.85 -34.91
C LEU A 11 -23.36 7.38 -36.22
N PRO A 12 -24.56 6.92 -36.61
CA PRO A 12 -25.28 7.52 -37.73
C PRO A 12 -25.55 9.01 -37.51
N THR A 13 -25.47 9.79 -38.59
CA THR A 13 -25.58 11.25 -38.57
C THR A 13 -27.03 11.73 -38.40
N GLY A 14 -27.22 12.96 -37.90
CA GLY A 14 -28.50 13.64 -37.90
C GLY A 14 -29.52 13.17 -36.86
N TRP A 15 -29.13 12.29 -35.93
CA TRP A 15 -29.99 11.95 -34.79
C TRP A 15 -30.05 13.08 -33.75
N SER A 16 -31.23 13.25 -33.16
CA SER A 16 -31.37 13.94 -31.87
C SER A 16 -30.95 12.98 -30.75
N ALA A 17 -29.96 13.37 -29.95
CA ALA A 17 -29.42 12.53 -28.90
C ALA A 17 -29.23 13.29 -27.58
N TYR A 18 -29.29 12.56 -26.48
CA TYR A 18 -29.03 13.08 -25.14
C TYR A 18 -28.27 12.06 -24.30
N THR A 19 -27.47 12.57 -23.36
CA THR A 19 -26.66 11.76 -22.45
C THR A 19 -27.26 11.82 -21.06
N ARG A 20 -27.34 10.66 -20.41
CA ARG A 20 -27.61 10.54 -18.98
C ARG A 20 -26.31 10.23 -18.26
N ILE A 21 -25.94 11.05 -17.28
CA ILE A 21 -24.69 10.92 -16.53
C ILE A 21 -25.02 10.44 -15.12
N THR A 22 -24.31 9.41 -14.66
CA THR A 22 -24.51 8.78 -13.35
C THR A 22 -23.20 8.81 -12.56
N ASN A 23 -23.25 9.28 -11.32
CA ASN A 23 -22.09 9.30 -10.43
C ASN A 23 -21.87 7.93 -9.76
N GLN A 24 -20.78 7.80 -9.00
CA GLN A 24 -20.46 6.56 -8.28
C GLN A 24 -21.53 6.14 -7.25
N ALA A 25 -22.33 7.07 -6.73
CA ALA A 25 -23.43 6.78 -5.81
C ALA A 25 -24.72 6.32 -6.53
N GLY A 26 -24.70 6.19 -7.87
CA GLY A 26 -25.87 5.82 -8.67
C GLY A 26 -26.88 6.96 -8.87
N LEU A 27 -26.54 8.19 -8.47
CA LEU A 27 -27.36 9.37 -8.68
C LEU A 27 -27.18 9.90 -10.11
N ILE A 28 -28.24 10.49 -10.67
CA ILE A 28 -28.28 10.96 -12.06
C ILE A 28 -28.25 12.49 -12.10
N TRP A 29 -27.46 13.05 -13.00
CA TRP A 29 -27.41 14.49 -13.25
C TRP A 29 -28.75 14.99 -13.81
N ASN A 30 -29.37 15.97 -13.16
CA ASN A 30 -30.68 16.54 -13.55
C ASN A 30 -30.60 17.95 -14.17
N GLY A 31 -29.41 18.36 -14.59
CA GLY A 31 -29.14 19.72 -15.10
C GLY A 31 -28.58 20.69 -14.06
N SER A 32 -28.77 20.44 -12.76
CA SER A 32 -28.24 21.30 -11.69
C SER A 32 -27.52 20.54 -10.56
N ALA A 33 -27.93 19.31 -10.26
CA ALA A 33 -27.32 18.45 -9.25
C ALA A 33 -27.47 16.96 -9.62
N TYR A 34 -26.79 16.10 -8.86
CA TYR A 34 -27.00 14.65 -8.91
C TYR A 34 -28.14 14.26 -7.96
N ALA A 35 -29.19 13.62 -8.48
CA ALA A 35 -30.38 13.25 -7.73
C ALA A 35 -30.78 11.77 -7.94
N PRO A 36 -31.56 11.16 -7.04
CA PRO A 36 -32.09 9.81 -7.24
C PRO A 36 -32.91 9.69 -8.52
N ALA A 37 -32.86 8.52 -9.16
CA ALA A 37 -33.59 8.26 -10.39
C ALA A 37 -35.12 8.15 -10.16
N SER A 38 -35.89 8.95 -10.89
CA SER A 38 -37.36 8.90 -10.93
C SER A 38 -37.83 8.72 -12.38
N SER A 39 -38.73 7.77 -12.64
CA SER A 39 -39.25 7.53 -13.99
C SER A 39 -40.08 8.72 -14.51
N GLY A 40 -40.67 9.54 -13.63
CA GLY A 40 -41.43 10.73 -14.00
C GLY A 40 -40.57 11.90 -14.48
N ASP A 41 -39.27 11.91 -14.15
CA ASP A 41 -38.38 13.05 -14.37
C ASP A 41 -37.36 12.83 -15.50
N TRP A 42 -37.64 11.87 -16.39
CA TRP A 42 -36.66 11.43 -17.40
C TRP A 42 -36.11 12.58 -18.26
N ALA A 43 -36.97 13.52 -18.65
CA ALA A 43 -36.57 14.69 -19.42
C ALA A 43 -35.62 15.62 -18.65
N ALA A 44 -35.70 15.68 -17.31
CA ALA A 44 -34.78 16.48 -16.49
C ALA A 44 -33.38 15.87 -16.44
N TYR A 45 -33.25 14.55 -16.63
CA TYR A 45 -31.96 13.87 -16.64
C TYR A 45 -31.25 13.89 -18.00
N ALA A 46 -31.89 14.46 -19.02
CA ALA A 46 -31.36 14.49 -20.38
C ALA A 46 -30.41 15.68 -20.56
N THR A 47 -29.12 15.40 -20.72
CA THR A 47 -28.14 16.43 -21.10
C THR A 47 -28.02 16.45 -22.62
N PRO A 48 -28.34 17.57 -23.31
CA PRO A 48 -28.28 17.64 -24.77
C PRO A 48 -26.90 17.24 -25.28
N THR A 49 -26.87 16.35 -26.27
CA THR A 49 -25.63 15.80 -26.82
C THR A 49 -25.68 15.94 -28.34
N PRO A 50 -25.50 17.16 -28.88
CA PRO A 50 -25.63 17.39 -30.32
C PRO A 50 -24.50 16.73 -31.12
N GLU A 51 -24.79 16.42 -32.37
CA GLU A 51 -23.78 16.00 -33.34
C GLU A 51 -22.84 17.19 -33.63
N THR A 52 -21.55 17.01 -33.36
CA THR A 52 -20.54 18.08 -33.41
C THR A 52 -19.27 17.62 -34.14
N PRO A 53 -18.95 18.18 -35.32
CA PRO A 53 -19.81 19.05 -36.13
C PRO A 53 -21.01 18.27 -36.73
N PRO A 54 -22.07 18.95 -37.19
CA PRO A 54 -23.19 18.29 -37.86
C PRO A 54 -22.72 17.44 -39.05
N GLY A 55 -23.26 16.21 -39.17
CA GLY A 55 -22.87 15.24 -40.21
C GLY A 55 -21.59 14.45 -39.95
N SER A 56 -20.95 14.60 -38.78
CA SER A 56 -19.70 13.89 -38.44
C SER A 56 -19.87 12.48 -37.89
N GLY A 57 -21.08 12.10 -37.46
CA GLY A 57 -21.33 10.91 -36.67
C GLY A 57 -20.70 10.96 -35.26
N THR A 58 -20.25 12.14 -34.83
CA THR A 58 -19.66 12.38 -33.52
C THR A 58 -20.59 13.21 -32.67
N TYR A 59 -20.95 12.68 -31.51
CA TYR A 59 -21.89 13.28 -30.57
C TYR A 59 -21.13 13.72 -29.33
N VAL A 60 -21.25 15.00 -28.97
CA VAL A 60 -20.44 15.63 -27.92
C VAL A 60 -21.36 16.20 -26.85
N CYS A 61 -21.24 15.69 -25.62
CA CYS A 61 -21.93 16.21 -24.45
C CYS A 61 -20.92 16.96 -23.57
N PRO A 62 -21.14 18.25 -23.27
CA PRO A 62 -20.38 18.93 -22.23
C PRO A 62 -20.59 18.20 -20.90
N PHE A 63 -19.49 17.87 -20.21
CA PHE A 63 -19.60 17.32 -18.86
C PHE A 63 -19.95 18.43 -17.86
N PRO A 64 -20.81 18.19 -16.85
CA PRO A 64 -21.21 19.24 -15.92
C PRO A 64 -20.01 19.68 -15.08
N ALA A 65 -19.53 20.91 -15.28
CA ALA A 65 -18.33 21.43 -14.63
C ALA A 65 -18.46 21.56 -13.09
N SER A 66 -19.68 21.59 -12.57
CA SER A 66 -19.96 21.58 -11.12
C SER A 66 -19.93 20.17 -10.50
N SER A 67 -19.68 19.13 -11.30
CA SER A 67 -19.53 17.76 -10.78
C SER A 67 -18.24 17.64 -9.96
N ALA A 68 -18.34 17.06 -8.77
CA ALA A 68 -17.17 16.73 -7.93
C ALA A 68 -16.24 15.73 -8.64
N ALA A 69 -14.96 15.68 -8.30
CA ALA A 69 -14.10 14.61 -8.81
C ALA A 69 -14.63 13.24 -8.39
N GLY A 70 -14.44 12.24 -9.25
CA GLY A 70 -14.91 10.90 -8.99
C GLY A 70 -15.16 10.10 -10.26
N TYR A 71 -15.68 8.89 -10.08
CA TYR A 71 -16.06 8.02 -11.18
C TYR A 71 -17.47 8.30 -11.66
N TYR A 72 -17.59 8.39 -12.98
CA TYR A 72 -18.85 8.60 -13.66
C TYR A 72 -19.05 7.56 -14.75
N THR A 73 -20.30 7.16 -14.91
CA THR A 73 -20.77 6.37 -16.05
C THR A 73 -21.78 7.19 -16.82
N TRP A 74 -21.95 6.88 -18.09
CA TRP A 74 -22.90 7.60 -18.92
C TRP A 74 -23.51 6.69 -19.98
N ASN A 75 -24.75 7.00 -20.33
CA ASN A 75 -25.51 6.35 -21.39
C ASN A 75 -25.99 7.42 -22.37
N LEU A 76 -25.73 7.21 -23.66
CA LEU A 76 -26.20 8.05 -24.75
C LEU A 76 -27.44 7.40 -25.37
N PHE A 77 -28.50 8.18 -25.50
CA PHE A 77 -29.78 7.75 -26.03
C PHE A 77 -30.10 8.46 -27.33
N LYS A 78 -30.77 7.76 -28.26
CA LYS A 78 -31.40 8.37 -29.42
C LYS A 78 -32.82 8.79 -29.05
N GLN A 79 -33.11 10.08 -29.15
CA GLN A 79 -34.45 10.60 -28.92
C GLN A 79 -35.36 10.28 -30.11
N VAL A 80 -36.37 9.43 -29.92
CA VAL A 80 -37.30 9.02 -30.99
C VAL A 80 -38.50 9.97 -31.10
N GLY A 81 -38.88 10.62 -30.01
CA GLY A 81 -40.01 11.54 -29.92
C GLY A 81 -39.63 13.03 -29.80
N ALA A 82 -40.64 13.87 -29.58
CA ALA A 82 -40.45 15.32 -29.36
C ALA A 82 -39.72 15.64 -28.04
N SER A 83 -39.77 14.72 -27.06
CA SER A 83 -39.12 14.87 -25.75
C SER A 83 -38.35 13.59 -25.38
N PRO A 84 -37.27 13.68 -24.59
CA PRO A 84 -36.57 12.52 -24.05
C PRO A 84 -37.52 11.62 -23.24
N ALA A 85 -37.45 10.30 -23.46
CA ALA A 85 -38.30 9.32 -22.81
C ALA A 85 -37.52 8.08 -22.37
N SER A 86 -37.99 7.40 -21.31
CA SER A 86 -37.35 6.18 -20.79
C SER A 86 -37.35 5.01 -21.78
N THR A 87 -38.19 5.09 -22.82
CA THR A 87 -38.30 4.13 -23.92
C THR A 87 -37.32 4.40 -25.06
N ASP A 88 -36.59 5.52 -25.05
CA ASP A 88 -35.59 5.81 -26.06
C ASP A 88 -34.46 4.77 -26.03
N PRO A 89 -33.98 4.29 -27.19
CA PRO A 89 -32.93 3.28 -27.22
C PRO A 89 -31.56 3.87 -26.85
N VAL A 90 -30.80 3.13 -26.03
CA VAL A 90 -29.38 3.41 -25.77
C VAL A 90 -28.59 3.09 -27.03
N ILE A 91 -27.80 4.05 -27.50
CA ILE A 91 -26.98 3.94 -28.72
C ILE A 91 -25.48 3.90 -28.45
N SER A 92 -25.05 4.33 -27.26
CA SER A 92 -23.67 4.22 -26.78
C SER A 92 -23.66 4.31 -25.25
N PHE A 93 -22.62 3.78 -24.61
CA PHE A 93 -22.43 3.88 -23.17
C PHE A 93 -20.94 3.82 -22.82
N SER A 94 -20.58 4.25 -21.61
CA SER A 94 -19.23 4.09 -21.09
C SER A 94 -18.95 2.62 -20.77
N ALA A 95 -18.03 1.97 -21.50
CA ALA A 95 -17.65 0.57 -21.24
C ALA A 95 -16.98 0.38 -19.86
N ALA A 96 -16.35 1.43 -19.33
CA ALA A 96 -15.80 1.48 -17.99
C ALA A 96 -16.07 2.87 -17.37
N PRO A 97 -16.13 3.00 -16.03
CA PRO A 97 -16.23 4.30 -15.39
C PRO A 97 -15.07 5.21 -15.80
N THR A 98 -15.38 6.42 -16.24
CA THR A 98 -14.38 7.46 -16.54
C THR A 98 -14.18 8.31 -15.30
N TYR A 99 -12.92 8.62 -14.96
CA TYR A 99 -12.61 9.47 -13.83
C TYR A 99 -12.63 10.94 -14.24
N TRP A 100 -13.43 11.75 -13.56
CA TRP A 100 -13.43 13.19 -13.66
C TRP A 100 -12.58 13.74 -12.52
N ASN A 101 -11.61 14.60 -12.80
CA ASN A 101 -10.75 15.18 -11.77
C ASN A 101 -11.24 16.55 -11.24
N GLY A 102 -12.43 17.00 -11.64
CA GLY A 102 -12.95 18.34 -11.36
C GLY A 102 -12.76 19.33 -12.51
N SER A 103 -11.88 19.04 -13.47
CA SER A 103 -11.58 19.93 -14.60
C SER A 103 -11.48 19.23 -15.95
N ALA A 104 -11.18 17.92 -15.97
CA ALA A 104 -11.03 17.11 -17.16
C ALA A 104 -11.32 15.63 -16.85
N PHE A 105 -11.68 14.86 -17.88
CA PHE A 105 -11.59 13.41 -17.82
C PHE A 105 -10.14 12.96 -17.89
N THR A 106 -9.78 12.00 -17.04
CA THR A 106 -8.46 11.35 -17.05
C THR A 106 -8.63 9.83 -17.12
N THR A 107 -7.63 9.16 -17.68
CA THR A 107 -7.63 7.70 -17.89
C THR A 107 -7.38 6.90 -16.60
N ALA A 108 -7.08 7.58 -15.49
CA ALA A 108 -6.92 6.98 -14.17
C ALA A 108 -7.19 8.04 -13.08
N PRO A 109 -7.60 7.63 -11.87
CA PRO A 109 -7.44 8.48 -10.69
C PRO A 109 -5.97 8.91 -10.64
N VAL A 110 -5.72 10.17 -10.32
CA VAL A 110 -4.35 10.68 -10.19
C VAL A 110 -3.63 9.79 -9.18
N ALA A 111 -2.64 9.03 -9.64
CA ALA A 111 -1.81 8.22 -8.76
C ALA A 111 -1.19 9.17 -7.73
N ASN A 112 -1.34 8.89 -6.44
CA ASN A 112 -0.79 9.75 -5.40
C ASN A 112 0.71 9.95 -5.68
N PRO A 113 1.19 11.20 -5.70
CA PRO A 113 2.57 11.51 -6.08
C PRO A 113 3.59 10.96 -5.08
N SER A 114 3.13 10.57 -3.88
CA SER A 114 3.90 9.91 -2.83
C SER A 114 3.24 8.58 -2.47
N ALA A 115 4.05 7.54 -2.24
CA ALA A 115 3.58 6.25 -1.74
C ALA A 115 2.87 6.34 -0.36
N VAL A 116 3.06 7.47 0.33
CA VAL A 116 2.51 7.72 1.67
C VAL A 116 1.17 8.44 1.62
N ASP A 117 0.93 9.30 0.63
CA ASP A 117 -0.28 10.12 0.59
C ASP A 117 -1.50 9.25 0.24
N LEU A 118 -2.61 9.42 0.97
CA LEU A 118 -3.86 8.69 0.73
C LEU A 118 -4.82 9.44 -0.20
N ILE A 119 -4.62 10.75 -0.39
CA ILE A 119 -5.41 11.61 -1.28
C ILE A 119 -4.51 12.60 -2.02
N THR A 120 -4.99 13.15 -3.13
CA THR A 120 -4.30 14.24 -3.82
C THR A 120 -4.69 15.61 -3.25
N ALA A 121 -3.88 16.63 -3.56
CA ALA A 121 -4.17 18.01 -3.18
C ALA A 121 -5.48 18.51 -3.80
N GLU A 122 -5.75 18.15 -5.06
CA GLU A 122 -6.98 18.53 -5.76
C GLU A 122 -8.20 17.92 -5.10
N TYR A 123 -8.15 16.62 -4.77
CA TYR A 123 -9.24 15.93 -4.09
C TYR A 123 -9.50 16.56 -2.71
N ALA A 124 -8.44 16.78 -1.92
CA ALA A 124 -8.56 17.44 -0.63
C ALA A 124 -9.19 18.84 -0.74
N ALA A 125 -8.79 19.65 -1.73
CA ALA A 125 -9.31 20.98 -1.94
C ALA A 125 -10.81 20.97 -2.30
N GLN A 126 -11.25 19.99 -3.10
CA GLN A 126 -12.66 19.84 -3.46
C GLN A 126 -13.52 19.44 -2.27
N VAL A 127 -13.07 18.48 -1.46
CA VAL A 127 -13.80 18.07 -0.24
C VAL A 127 -13.89 19.23 0.75
N LEU A 128 -12.81 20.00 0.92
CA LEU A 128 -12.81 21.19 1.77
C LEU A 128 -13.80 22.26 1.27
N ALA A 129 -13.79 22.54 -0.04
CA ALA A 129 -14.71 23.50 -0.65
C ALA A 129 -16.18 23.07 -0.51
N ALA A 130 -16.48 21.78 -0.70
CA ALA A 130 -17.81 21.21 -0.48
C ALA A 130 -18.24 21.33 0.99
N GLY A 131 -17.30 21.28 1.93
CA GLY A 131 -17.51 21.55 3.35
C GLY A 131 -17.56 23.03 3.72
N GLY A 132 -17.58 23.96 2.75
CA GLY A 132 -17.62 25.41 2.97
C GLY A 132 -16.26 26.04 3.35
N VAL A 133 -15.16 25.29 3.25
CA VAL A 133 -13.81 25.78 3.56
C VAL A 133 -13.14 26.24 2.27
N THR A 134 -12.98 27.56 2.11
CA THR A 134 -12.20 28.14 1.00
C THR A 134 -10.77 28.40 1.47
N LEU A 135 -9.80 27.73 0.87
CA LEU A 135 -8.39 27.89 1.22
C LEU A 135 -7.82 29.21 0.69
N THR A 136 -7.09 29.92 1.52
CA THR A 136 -6.22 31.03 1.07
C THR A 136 -5.02 30.48 0.29
N ALA A 137 -4.33 31.33 -0.47
CA ALA A 137 -3.13 30.91 -1.20
C ALA A 137 -2.04 30.32 -0.29
N ALA A 138 -1.86 30.86 0.92
CA ALA A 138 -0.91 30.33 1.89
C ALA A 138 -1.33 28.97 2.45
N GLN A 139 -2.63 28.76 2.69
CA GLN A 139 -3.17 27.47 3.12
C GLN A 139 -3.04 26.41 2.02
N ALA A 140 -3.36 26.77 0.78
CA ALA A 140 -3.17 25.88 -0.37
C ALA A 140 -1.70 25.44 -0.52
N ALA A 141 -0.74 26.33 -0.22
CA ALA A 141 0.69 26.00 -0.27
C ALA A 141 1.13 24.96 0.78
N ILE A 142 0.51 24.91 1.96
CA ILE A 142 0.82 23.91 3.01
C ILE A 142 -0.02 22.64 2.90
N GLN A 143 -1.04 22.62 2.03
CA GLN A 143 -1.97 21.50 1.90
C GLN A 143 -1.28 20.14 1.67
N PRO A 144 -0.26 20.01 0.79
CA PRO A 144 0.43 18.73 0.61
C PRO A 144 1.06 18.20 1.90
N THR A 145 1.68 19.08 2.71
CA THR A 145 2.27 18.71 4.00
C THR A 145 1.21 18.18 4.98
N LEU A 146 0.03 18.80 5.01
CA LEU A 146 -1.08 18.35 5.85
C LEU A 146 -1.63 17.00 5.38
N ILE A 147 -1.71 16.78 4.06
CA ILE A 147 -2.11 15.50 3.47
C ILE A 147 -1.14 14.40 3.88
N THR A 148 0.17 14.62 3.75
CA THR A 148 1.18 13.64 4.15
C THR A 148 1.09 13.33 5.65
N ALA A 149 0.92 14.35 6.50
CA ALA A 149 0.78 14.16 7.94
C ALA A 149 -0.51 13.38 8.31
N ALA A 150 -1.65 13.73 7.70
CA ALA A 150 -2.91 13.02 7.88
C ALA A 150 -2.82 11.56 7.42
N SER A 151 -2.19 11.32 6.27
CA SER A 151 -2.01 9.99 5.70
C SER A 151 -1.13 9.10 6.59
N ARG A 152 -0.02 9.66 7.09
CA ARG A 152 0.87 8.99 8.05
C ARG A 152 0.16 8.63 9.35
N GLU A 153 -0.67 9.53 9.87
CA GLU A 153 -1.44 9.23 11.08
C GLU A 153 -2.46 8.12 10.85
N ILE A 154 -3.14 8.09 9.70
CA ILE A 154 -4.06 7.00 9.35
C ILE A 154 -3.31 5.67 9.20
N ILE A 155 -2.16 5.67 8.54
CA ILE A 155 -1.29 4.49 8.41
C ILE A 155 -0.84 3.99 9.80
N ARG A 156 -0.44 4.91 10.69
CA ARG A 156 -0.08 4.63 12.09
C ARG A 156 -1.26 4.06 12.88
N TYR A 157 -2.45 4.67 12.74
CA TYR A 157 -3.68 4.24 13.42
C TYR A 157 -4.11 2.83 13.01
N CYS A 158 -4.05 2.53 11.71
CA CYS A 158 -4.39 1.21 11.17
C CYS A 158 -3.22 0.21 11.21
N SER A 159 -2.03 0.64 11.63
CA SER A 159 -0.78 -0.13 11.62
C SER A 159 -0.51 -0.84 10.28
N ARG A 160 -0.79 -0.17 9.16
CA ARG A 160 -0.61 -0.75 7.81
C ARG A 160 -0.50 0.31 6.73
N GLN A 161 0.20 -0.03 5.65
CA GLN A 161 0.21 0.74 4.40
C GLN A 161 -0.97 0.34 3.50
N PHE A 162 -1.50 1.30 2.74
CA PHE A 162 -2.67 1.08 1.87
C PHE A 162 -2.32 1.08 0.37
N ALA A 163 -1.29 1.80 -0.03
CA ALA A 163 -0.84 1.77 -1.42
C ALA A 163 -0.37 0.36 -1.81
N LEU A 164 -0.59 0.00 -3.08
CA LEU A 164 -0.10 -1.26 -3.63
C LEU A 164 1.44 -1.27 -3.60
N THR A 165 2.00 -2.10 -2.72
CA THR A 165 3.44 -2.22 -2.50
C THR A 165 3.82 -3.70 -2.44
N THR A 166 5.11 -3.99 -2.65
CA THR A 166 5.68 -5.33 -2.44
C THR A 166 6.24 -5.42 -1.03
N TYR A 167 5.80 -6.41 -0.27
CA TYR A 167 6.23 -6.67 1.10
C TYR A 167 7.04 -7.95 1.16
N THR A 168 7.90 -8.05 2.17
CA THR A 168 8.59 -9.28 2.53
C THR A 168 8.49 -9.47 4.04
N ASP A 169 7.66 -10.43 4.46
CA ASP A 169 7.45 -10.74 5.87
C ASP A 169 8.16 -12.04 6.24
N ILE A 170 8.70 -12.08 7.46
CA ILE A 170 9.13 -13.33 8.09
C ILE A 170 8.08 -13.70 9.13
N LEU A 171 7.33 -14.75 8.84
CA LEU A 171 6.20 -15.19 9.62
C LEU A 171 6.59 -16.40 10.45
N THR A 172 6.09 -16.42 11.68
CA THR A 172 6.04 -17.63 12.51
C THR A 172 4.57 -17.99 12.67
N PRO A 173 4.07 -19.06 12.02
CA PRO A 173 2.68 -19.45 12.14
C PRO A 173 2.29 -19.66 13.60
N GLU A 174 1.20 -19.03 13.99
CA GLU A 174 0.55 -19.21 15.28
C GLU A 174 -0.53 -20.30 15.15
N GLY A 175 -0.88 -20.91 16.28
CA GLY A 175 -1.95 -21.91 16.30
C GLY A 175 -1.46 -23.33 16.11
N ARG A 176 -1.24 -23.99 17.25
CA ARG A 176 -1.43 -25.43 17.43
C ARG A 176 -2.62 -25.64 18.37
N ARG A 177 -3.81 -25.17 18.02
CA ARG A 177 -5.02 -25.84 18.52
C ARG A 177 -5.17 -27.16 17.76
N GLN A 178 -4.19 -28.04 18.01
CA GLN A 178 -4.11 -29.40 17.47
C GLN A 178 -5.35 -30.21 17.85
N ASP A 179 -6.06 -29.81 18.91
CA ASP A 179 -7.34 -30.38 19.32
C ASP A 179 -8.46 -30.21 18.30
N ARG A 180 -8.37 -29.25 17.36
CA ARG A 180 -9.42 -28.96 16.36
C ARG A 180 -9.04 -29.26 14.92
N GLY A 181 -7.81 -29.70 14.66
CA GLY A 181 -7.33 -29.94 13.29
C GLY A 181 -7.22 -28.67 12.44
N GLU A 182 -7.13 -27.49 13.06
CA GLU A 182 -6.93 -26.23 12.34
C GLU A 182 -5.47 -26.14 11.86
N PRO A 183 -5.23 -25.77 10.59
CA PRO A 183 -3.87 -25.62 10.08
C PRO A 183 -3.16 -24.44 10.77
N ALA A 184 -1.84 -24.54 10.90
CA ALA A 184 -1.04 -23.42 11.41
C ALA A 184 -1.22 -22.22 10.47
N SER A 185 -1.45 -21.04 11.05
CA SER A 185 -1.75 -19.85 10.27
C SER A 185 -0.92 -18.65 10.71
N ALA A 186 -0.56 -17.80 9.77
CA ALA A 186 0.12 -16.56 10.03
C ALA A 186 -0.61 -15.42 9.34
N LYS A 187 -0.63 -14.25 9.97
CA LYS A 187 -1.17 -13.04 9.37
C LYS A 187 -0.07 -12.25 8.68
N LEU A 188 -0.32 -11.85 7.43
CA LEU A 188 0.54 -10.93 6.69
C LEU A 188 0.39 -9.49 7.20
N SER A 189 1.45 -8.71 7.12
CA SER A 189 1.47 -7.31 7.59
C SER A 189 0.58 -6.38 6.75
N ALA A 190 0.37 -6.71 5.46
CA ALA A 190 -0.43 -5.93 4.53
C ALA A 190 -1.49 -6.77 3.78
N PHE A 191 -2.63 -6.15 3.48
CA PHE A 191 -3.75 -6.75 2.75
C PHE A 191 -4.65 -5.62 2.18
N PRO A 192 -5.47 -5.87 1.14
CA PRO A 192 -5.71 -7.14 0.45
C PRO A 192 -4.49 -7.59 -0.35
N VAL A 193 -4.25 -8.89 -0.37
CA VAL A 193 -3.15 -9.50 -1.15
C VAL A 193 -3.56 -9.58 -2.61
N GLN A 194 -2.84 -8.90 -3.49
CA GLN A 194 -3.06 -8.94 -4.94
C GLN A 194 -2.37 -10.13 -5.58
N ALA A 195 -1.12 -10.38 -5.19
CA ALA A 195 -0.30 -11.46 -5.73
C ALA A 195 0.69 -11.97 -4.68
N VAL A 196 0.97 -13.27 -4.69
CA VAL A 196 2.02 -13.90 -3.89
C VAL A 196 3.18 -14.18 -4.83
N LEU A 197 4.34 -13.62 -4.54
CA LEU A 197 5.52 -13.71 -5.42
C LEU A 197 6.40 -14.91 -5.02
N SER A 198 6.60 -15.12 -3.73
CA SER A 198 7.30 -16.29 -3.21
C SER A 198 6.94 -16.61 -1.77
N VAL A 199 6.93 -17.89 -1.43
CA VAL A 199 6.87 -18.40 -0.06
C VAL A 199 8.05 -19.33 0.12
N LEU A 200 8.97 -18.99 1.01
CA LEU A 200 10.18 -19.76 1.28
C LEU A 200 10.19 -20.25 2.74
N THR A 201 10.69 -21.46 2.96
CA THR A 201 10.89 -22.12 4.25
C THR A 201 12.35 -22.49 4.42
N ASN A 202 12.65 -23.28 5.46
CA ASN A 202 13.99 -23.81 5.74
C ASN A 202 15.04 -22.69 5.87
N ARG A 203 14.90 -21.93 6.97
CA ARG A 203 15.87 -20.91 7.37
C ARG A 203 17.19 -21.59 7.73
N SER A 204 18.25 -21.27 7.01
CA SER A 204 19.59 -21.86 7.21
C SER A 204 20.64 -20.76 7.30
N THR A 205 21.63 -20.92 8.17
CA THR A 205 22.78 -20.02 8.25
C THR A 205 23.68 -20.19 7.03
N VAL A 206 23.77 -19.17 6.20
CA VAL A 206 24.52 -19.21 4.93
C VAL A 206 25.81 -18.41 4.96
N LEU A 207 25.91 -17.43 5.86
CA LEU A 207 27.07 -16.56 6.02
C LEU A 207 27.39 -16.35 7.50
N THR A 208 28.63 -16.63 7.89
CA THR A 208 29.11 -16.37 9.25
C THR A 208 30.24 -15.34 9.20
N ILE A 209 30.09 -14.25 9.96
CA ILE A 209 31.08 -13.17 10.04
C ILE A 209 31.67 -13.13 11.44
N LYS A 210 32.98 -13.27 11.57
CA LYS A 210 33.69 -13.29 12.85
C LYS A 210 34.82 -12.26 12.87
N ASN A 211 35.03 -11.64 14.02
CA ASN A 211 36.28 -10.97 14.33
C ASN A 211 37.16 -11.89 15.21
N HIS A 212 38.32 -12.30 14.69
CA HIS A 212 39.22 -13.25 15.37
C HIS A 212 40.34 -12.59 16.17
N HIS A 213 40.51 -11.26 16.09
CA HIS A 213 41.51 -10.54 16.88
C HIS A 213 40.96 -10.18 18.28
N THR A 214 40.69 -11.22 19.08
CA THR A 214 40.11 -11.08 20.43
C THR A 214 41.05 -10.42 21.44
N SER A 215 42.36 -10.39 21.15
CA SER A 215 43.36 -9.71 21.99
C SER A 215 43.41 -8.20 21.77
N THR A 216 43.01 -7.69 20.60
CA THR A 216 43.08 -6.25 20.28
C THR A 216 41.71 -5.57 20.27
N ASN A 217 40.65 -6.31 19.92
CA ASN A 217 39.30 -5.76 19.86
C ASN A 217 38.54 -6.12 21.14
N GLN A 218 38.04 -5.11 21.86
CA GLN A 218 37.18 -5.33 23.03
C GLN A 218 35.74 -5.68 22.64
N PHE A 219 35.31 -5.23 21.46
CA PHE A 219 33.96 -5.45 20.95
C PHE A 219 33.99 -5.56 19.43
N ALA A 220 33.14 -6.42 18.88
CA ALA A 220 32.87 -6.46 17.45
C ALA A 220 31.42 -6.90 17.22
N SER A 221 30.71 -6.21 16.32
CA SER A 221 29.33 -6.54 15.98
C SER A 221 29.05 -6.37 14.49
N VAL A 222 28.02 -7.08 14.04
CA VAL A 222 27.45 -6.97 12.71
C VAL A 222 25.97 -6.67 12.84
N SER A 223 25.49 -5.63 12.17
CA SER A 223 24.06 -5.33 12.01
C SER A 223 23.73 -5.06 10.54
N PHE A 224 22.46 -5.05 10.19
CA PHE A 224 22.04 -4.62 8.86
C PHE A 224 22.04 -3.09 8.76
N ALA A 225 22.51 -2.56 7.64
CA ALA A 225 22.24 -1.19 7.24
C ALA A 225 20.81 -1.12 6.72
N MET A 226 20.04 -0.12 7.18
CA MET A 226 18.64 0.05 6.82
C MET A 226 18.41 1.45 6.26
N THR A 227 17.48 1.57 5.33
CA THR A 227 16.87 2.83 4.91
C THR A 227 15.35 2.74 5.08
N GLY A 228 14.67 3.88 4.99
CA GLY A 228 13.24 4.00 5.31
C GLY A 228 13.01 4.54 6.71
N ASP A 229 11.74 4.72 7.05
CA ASP A 229 11.26 5.19 8.32
C ASP A 229 10.89 4.02 9.24
N VAL A 230 11.43 4.03 10.47
CA VAL A 230 11.09 2.99 11.45
C VAL A 230 9.61 3.02 11.82
N GLU A 231 8.99 4.19 11.72
CA GLU A 231 7.62 4.39 12.14
C GLU A 231 6.60 3.94 11.09
N TYR A 232 6.98 3.88 9.81
CA TYR A 232 6.03 3.68 8.70
C TYR A 232 6.21 2.37 7.92
N PHE A 233 6.84 1.37 8.52
CA PHE A 233 6.94 0.00 7.99
C PHE A 233 7.63 -0.11 6.60
N ASP A 234 8.45 0.87 6.20
CA ASP A 234 9.16 0.90 4.92
C ASP A 234 10.67 0.59 5.05
N LEU A 235 11.06 -0.03 6.17
CA LEU A 235 12.45 -0.41 6.41
C LEU A 235 12.95 -1.42 5.38
N THR A 236 13.98 -1.03 4.63
CA THR A 236 14.64 -1.88 3.64
C THR A 236 16.11 -2.09 4.02
N TYR A 237 16.58 -3.33 3.97
CA TYR A 237 17.98 -3.66 4.19
C TYR A 237 18.82 -3.30 2.96
N THR A 238 19.79 -2.42 3.15
CA THR A 238 20.63 -1.88 2.07
C THR A 238 22.08 -2.37 2.13
N GLY A 239 22.47 -3.03 3.22
CA GLY A 239 23.83 -3.53 3.42
C GLY A 239 24.08 -4.09 4.82
N LEU A 240 25.36 -4.22 5.18
CA LEU A 240 25.80 -4.54 6.53
C LEU A 240 26.58 -3.39 7.15
N ILE A 241 26.46 -3.21 8.46
CA ILE A 241 27.29 -2.34 9.28
C ILE A 241 28.14 -3.23 10.17
N LEU A 242 29.46 -3.12 10.02
CA LEU A 242 30.45 -3.81 10.84
C LEU A 242 31.07 -2.79 11.79
N SER A 243 30.91 -3.01 13.09
CA SER A 243 31.48 -2.15 14.12
C SER A 243 32.51 -2.93 14.93
N ARG A 244 33.65 -2.32 15.23
CA ARG A 244 34.63 -2.85 16.19
C ARG A 244 35.13 -1.75 17.10
N THR A 245 35.39 -2.09 18.35
CA THR A 245 36.05 -1.22 19.32
C THR A 245 37.40 -1.81 19.67
N ALA A 246 38.47 -1.06 19.44
CA ALA A 246 39.85 -1.41 19.78
C ALA A 246 40.48 -0.26 20.57
N SER A 247 41.07 -0.57 21.71
CA SER A 247 41.61 0.42 22.66
C SER A 247 40.66 1.59 22.96
N GLY A 248 39.35 1.31 23.07
CA GLY A 248 38.32 2.32 23.32
C GLY A 248 37.88 3.14 22.10
N VAL A 249 38.44 2.91 20.92
CA VAL A 249 38.06 3.59 19.66
C VAL A 249 37.15 2.70 18.83
N THR A 250 35.95 3.17 18.53
CA THR A 250 34.99 2.47 17.66
C THR A 250 35.18 2.86 16.20
N THR A 251 35.40 1.87 15.35
CA THR A 251 35.42 2.02 13.90
C THR A 251 34.22 1.30 13.30
N THR A 252 33.47 2.00 12.46
CA THR A 252 32.30 1.47 11.76
C THR A 252 32.55 1.46 10.26
N THR A 253 32.18 0.38 9.58
CA THR A 253 32.24 0.26 8.13
C THR A 253 30.91 -0.25 7.59
N THR A 254 30.36 0.45 6.62
CA THR A 254 29.13 0.04 5.93
C THR A 254 29.49 -0.63 4.60
N LEU A 255 28.97 -1.83 4.37
CA LEU A 255 29.11 -2.60 3.13
C LEU A 255 27.76 -2.67 2.42
N PRO A 256 27.51 -1.84 1.39
CA PRO A 256 26.25 -1.86 0.65
C PRO A 256 26.08 -3.16 -0.14
N PHE A 257 24.86 -3.72 -0.15
CA PHE A 257 24.52 -4.88 -0.98
C PHE A 257 24.61 -4.58 -2.48
N ALA A 258 24.35 -3.33 -2.89
CA ALA A 258 24.50 -2.90 -4.28
C ALA A 258 25.94 -3.08 -4.81
N SER A 259 26.95 -2.96 -3.95
CA SER A 259 28.36 -3.17 -4.31
C SER A 259 28.82 -4.63 -4.16
N SER A 260 27.99 -5.48 -3.54
CA SER A 260 28.31 -6.86 -3.19
C SER A 260 27.15 -7.79 -3.55
N LEU A 261 26.77 -7.83 -4.83
CA LEU A 261 25.51 -8.44 -5.30
C LEU A 261 25.28 -9.89 -4.85
N THR A 262 26.35 -10.67 -4.65
CA THR A 262 26.27 -12.07 -4.18
C THR A 262 26.80 -12.22 -2.75
N ILE A 263 26.35 -13.25 -2.03
CA ILE A 263 26.84 -13.56 -0.68
C ILE A 263 28.37 -13.78 -0.69
N GLN A 264 28.93 -14.40 -1.74
CA GLN A 264 30.39 -14.53 -1.87
C GLN A 264 31.10 -13.18 -2.07
N ALA A 265 30.54 -12.27 -2.88
CA ALA A 265 31.10 -10.93 -3.05
C ALA A 265 31.10 -10.16 -1.72
N LEU A 266 30.02 -10.27 -0.95
CA LEU A 266 29.92 -9.67 0.38
C LEU A 266 30.96 -10.25 1.36
N ALA A 267 31.13 -11.57 1.36
CA ALA A 267 32.15 -12.20 2.20
C ALA A 267 33.57 -11.76 1.82
N ASN A 268 33.86 -11.63 0.52
CA ASN A 268 35.14 -11.09 0.06
C ASN A 268 35.34 -9.64 0.53
N ALA A 269 34.31 -8.80 0.46
CA ALA A 269 34.35 -7.43 0.95
C ALA A 269 34.62 -7.36 2.46
N VAL A 270 34.00 -8.23 3.26
CA VAL A 270 34.28 -8.34 4.71
C VAL A 270 35.71 -8.78 4.98
N ASN A 271 36.21 -9.81 4.27
CA ASN A 271 37.58 -10.31 4.42
C ASN A 271 38.63 -9.25 4.04
N ALA A 272 38.31 -8.37 3.08
CA ALA A 272 39.19 -7.28 2.65
C ALA A 272 39.34 -6.15 3.68
N LEU A 273 38.44 -6.06 4.69
CA LEU A 273 38.54 -5.03 5.73
C LEU A 273 39.74 -5.20 6.67
N GLY A 274 40.31 -6.42 6.75
CA GLY A 274 41.40 -6.72 7.68
C GLY A 274 40.98 -6.61 9.15
N HIS A 275 41.94 -6.32 10.03
CA HIS A 275 41.72 -6.11 11.48
C HIS A 275 40.96 -7.24 12.19
N GLY A 276 41.19 -8.47 11.76
CA GLY A 276 40.58 -9.66 12.32
C GLY A 276 39.20 -9.98 11.74
N TRP A 277 38.64 -9.20 10.82
CA TRP A 277 37.38 -9.55 10.16
C TRP A 277 37.58 -10.74 9.24
N ASN A 278 36.70 -11.73 9.37
CA ASN A 278 36.65 -12.91 8.53
C ASN A 278 35.20 -13.30 8.26
N ALA A 279 34.90 -13.67 7.02
CA ALA A 279 33.58 -14.14 6.59
C ALA A 279 33.70 -15.48 5.89
N THR A 280 32.86 -16.44 6.28
CA THR A 280 32.74 -17.76 5.68
C THR A 280 31.35 -17.97 5.10
N VAL A 281 31.29 -18.45 3.86
CA VAL A 281 30.04 -18.69 3.12
C VAL A 281 29.86 -20.20 2.93
N GLN A 282 28.66 -20.71 3.18
CA GLN A 282 28.32 -22.08 2.82
C GLN A 282 28.37 -22.26 1.30
N SER A 283 29.07 -23.30 0.82
CA SER A 283 29.41 -23.47 -0.60
C SER A 283 28.20 -23.41 -1.54
N SER A 284 27.08 -24.02 -1.16
CA SER A 284 25.85 -24.07 -1.97
C SER A 284 25.19 -22.70 -2.19
N TYR A 285 25.51 -21.69 -1.38
CA TYR A 285 24.80 -20.39 -1.41
C TYR A 285 25.66 -19.22 -1.91
N ARG A 286 26.87 -19.48 -2.44
CA ARG A 286 27.82 -18.43 -2.86
C ARG A 286 27.28 -17.45 -3.89
N LEU A 287 26.42 -17.92 -4.80
CA LEU A 287 25.84 -17.12 -5.89
C LEU A 287 24.49 -16.49 -5.55
N HIS A 288 23.94 -16.74 -4.36
CA HIS A 288 22.68 -16.13 -3.95
C HIS A 288 22.82 -14.62 -3.77
N PRO A 289 21.75 -13.83 -4.01
CA PRO A 289 21.77 -12.39 -3.79
C PRO A 289 22.05 -12.06 -2.32
N SER A 290 22.98 -11.14 -2.06
CA SER A 290 23.27 -10.71 -0.69
C SER A 290 22.07 -9.99 -0.05
N ALA A 291 21.24 -9.33 -0.87
CA ALA A 291 20.04 -8.63 -0.43
C ALA A 291 18.95 -9.57 0.11
N SER A 292 19.05 -10.88 -0.14
CA SER A 292 18.13 -11.88 0.40
C SER A 292 18.52 -12.37 1.80
N LEU A 293 19.67 -11.95 2.33
CA LEU A 293 20.08 -12.31 3.69
C LEU A 293 19.09 -11.78 4.72
N VAL A 294 18.76 -12.64 5.68
CA VAL A 294 17.89 -12.31 6.81
C VAL A 294 18.67 -12.47 8.12
N GLY A 295 18.28 -11.72 9.14
CA GLY A 295 18.86 -11.85 10.47
C GLY A 295 18.17 -10.96 11.48
N ALA A 296 18.71 -10.94 12.70
CA ALA A 296 18.21 -10.05 13.73
C ALA A 296 18.44 -8.59 13.31
N ARG A 297 17.47 -7.74 13.62
CA ARG A 297 17.60 -6.28 13.47
C ARG A 297 18.69 -5.71 14.36
N GLU A 298 18.86 -6.30 15.54
CA GLU A 298 19.86 -5.89 16.51
C GLU A 298 21.28 -6.33 16.09
N PRO A 299 22.32 -5.56 16.48
CA PRO A 299 23.69 -5.97 16.26
C PRO A 299 23.99 -7.33 16.91
N LYS A 300 24.49 -8.27 16.11
CA LYS A 300 24.96 -9.57 16.59
C LYS A 300 26.42 -9.46 17.00
N ASN A 301 26.77 -10.07 18.13
CA ASN A 301 28.17 -10.18 18.55
C ASN A 301 28.96 -11.00 17.53
N ALA A 302 30.00 -10.40 16.96
CA ALA A 302 30.90 -11.04 16.02
C ALA A 302 32.27 -11.36 16.62
N LEU A 303 32.56 -10.91 17.84
CA LEU A 303 33.82 -11.22 18.53
C LEU A 303 33.80 -12.68 18.99
N ALA A 304 34.76 -13.47 18.52
CA ALA A 304 34.93 -14.91 18.83
C ALA A 304 33.81 -15.86 18.36
N ASN A 305 32.54 -15.56 18.63
CA ASN A 305 31.42 -16.46 18.37
C ASN A 305 30.95 -16.43 16.90
N GLY A 306 31.15 -15.29 16.24
CA GLY A 306 30.66 -15.05 14.88
C GLY A 306 29.19 -14.66 14.83
N ALA A 307 28.88 -13.69 13.98
CA ALA A 307 27.52 -13.29 13.63
C ALA A 307 27.05 -14.15 12.45
N CYS A 308 26.05 -14.99 12.70
CA CYS A 308 25.41 -15.82 11.69
C CYS A 308 24.29 -15.03 10.98
N LEU A 309 24.29 -15.03 9.65
CA LEU A 309 23.25 -14.49 8.79
C LEU A 309 22.63 -15.64 8.00
N ASP A 310 21.30 -15.61 7.91
CA ASP A 310 20.52 -16.74 7.41
C ASP A 310 19.87 -16.41 6.07
N LEU A 311 19.32 -17.44 5.43
CA LEU A 311 18.53 -17.37 4.21
C LEU A 311 17.39 -18.39 4.30
N PHE A 312 16.23 -18.07 3.72
CA PHE A 312 15.19 -19.07 3.47
C PHE A 312 15.44 -19.70 2.10
N THR A 313 15.51 -21.03 2.07
CA THR A 313 16.19 -21.75 0.96
C THR A 313 15.25 -22.64 0.17
N THR A 314 14.12 -23.03 0.74
CA THR A 314 13.23 -24.05 0.16
C THR A 314 11.88 -23.43 -0.18
N PRO A 315 11.41 -23.42 -1.44
CA PRO A 315 10.06 -22.97 -1.74
C PRO A 315 9.01 -23.82 -1.01
N ALA A 316 8.01 -23.17 -0.40
CA ALA A 316 6.89 -23.87 0.20
C ALA A 316 6.03 -24.51 -0.90
N THR A 317 5.68 -25.78 -0.71
CA THR A 317 4.90 -26.57 -1.69
C THR A 317 3.40 -26.55 -1.41
N SER A 318 2.98 -26.25 -0.18
CA SER A 318 1.58 -26.28 0.22
C SER A 318 1.22 -25.14 1.17
N TYR A 319 0.48 -24.17 0.64
CA TYR A 319 -0.07 -23.05 1.41
C TYR A 319 -1.36 -22.56 0.77
N ASP A 320 -2.22 -21.94 1.56
CA ASP A 320 -3.39 -21.18 1.11
C ASP A 320 -3.31 -19.77 1.68
N ILE A 321 -3.73 -18.77 0.91
CA ILE A 321 -3.77 -17.38 1.37
C ILE A 321 -5.15 -16.84 1.10
N ASP A 322 -5.85 -16.52 2.19
CA ASP A 322 -7.05 -15.70 2.11
C ASP A 322 -6.63 -14.26 1.79
N ARG A 323 -6.78 -13.89 0.52
CA ARG A 323 -6.33 -12.61 -0.01
C ARG A 323 -7.06 -11.42 0.60
N ALA A 324 -8.29 -11.60 1.07
CA ALA A 324 -9.06 -10.51 1.66
C ALA A 324 -8.54 -10.17 3.06
N SER A 325 -8.23 -11.20 3.86
CA SER A 325 -7.78 -11.04 5.24
C SER A 325 -6.26 -10.99 5.42
N GLY A 326 -5.50 -11.45 4.42
CA GLY A 326 -4.06 -11.64 4.54
C GLY A 326 -3.67 -12.82 5.44
N ILE A 327 -4.59 -13.75 5.73
CA ILE A 327 -4.29 -14.94 6.52
C ILE A 327 -3.69 -16.01 5.60
N MET A 328 -2.44 -16.38 5.87
CA MET A 328 -1.75 -17.50 5.25
C MET A 328 -1.93 -18.75 6.11
N ARG A 329 -2.43 -19.83 5.51
CA ARG A 329 -2.50 -21.17 6.10
C ARG A 329 -1.38 -22.01 5.53
N CYS A 330 -0.57 -22.59 6.41
CA CYS A 330 0.52 -23.47 6.01
C CYS A 330 0.08 -24.91 6.22
N TYR A 331 0.14 -25.72 5.17
CA TYR A 331 -0.12 -27.15 5.29
C TYR A 331 1.24 -27.85 5.37
N GLY A 332 1.47 -28.64 6.43
CA GLY A 332 2.65 -29.49 6.47
C GLY A 332 2.65 -30.43 5.28
N GLY A 333 3.81 -30.61 4.64
CA GLY A 333 3.98 -31.59 3.58
C GLY A 333 3.59 -32.97 4.10
N THR A 334 2.58 -33.58 3.50
CA THR A 334 2.17 -34.96 3.76
C THR A 334 3.17 -35.92 3.09
N SER A 335 4.44 -35.90 3.51
CA SER A 335 5.42 -36.91 3.06
C SER A 335 5.34 -38.21 3.87
N GLY A 336 4.44 -38.31 4.85
CA GLY A 336 4.14 -39.56 5.53
C GLY A 336 3.22 -40.46 4.69
N ASN A 337 3.78 -41.48 4.04
CA ASN A 337 3.07 -42.65 3.49
C ASN A 337 2.42 -43.51 4.61
N GLY A 338 1.65 -42.88 5.51
CA GLY A 338 0.91 -43.55 6.57
C GLY A 338 -0.45 -44.01 6.06
N PHE A 339 -0.51 -45.22 5.50
CA PHE A 339 -1.75 -45.90 5.13
C PHE A 339 -2.66 -46.08 6.36
N GLY A 340 -3.73 -45.29 6.44
CA GLY A 340 -4.84 -45.53 7.36
C GLY A 340 -6.05 -44.64 7.03
N PRO A 341 -7.28 -45.18 6.93
CA PRO A 341 -8.50 -44.40 6.68
C PRO A 341 -8.92 -43.51 7.87
N PHE A 342 -8.15 -43.53 8.96
CA PHE A 342 -8.18 -42.57 10.06
C PHE A 342 -6.73 -42.19 10.41
N GLY A 343 -5.99 -41.69 9.40
CA GLY A 343 -4.59 -41.30 9.55
C GLY A 343 -4.41 -40.36 10.73
N ASP A 344 -3.66 -40.83 11.73
CA ASP A 344 -3.24 -40.03 12.88
C ASP A 344 -2.62 -38.71 12.39
N VAL A 345 -3.12 -37.59 12.92
CA VAL A 345 -2.60 -36.23 12.73
C VAL A 345 -1.18 -36.06 13.34
N TRP A 346 -0.61 -37.16 13.83
CA TRP A 346 0.70 -37.28 14.45
C TRP A 346 1.82 -37.58 13.42
N GLY A 347 1.54 -37.47 12.12
CA GLY A 347 2.54 -37.59 11.06
C GLY A 347 3.56 -36.45 11.10
N ASP A 348 4.80 -36.84 11.36
CA ASP A 348 5.97 -35.99 11.60
C ASP A 348 6.32 -34.98 10.51
N SER A 349 6.93 -33.89 10.98
CA SER A 349 7.61 -32.79 10.30
C SER A 349 6.78 -31.91 9.36
N LEU A 350 6.40 -30.73 9.86
CA LEU A 350 6.24 -29.54 9.00
C LEU A 350 7.54 -29.35 8.20
N ASP A 351 7.43 -29.17 6.88
CA ASP A 351 8.54 -28.81 5.99
C ASP A 351 9.21 -27.52 6.50
N GLY A 352 10.25 -27.67 7.31
CA GLY A 352 10.90 -26.54 8.01
C GLY A 352 11.53 -26.85 9.35
N SER A 353 11.51 -28.10 9.84
CA SER A 353 12.15 -28.48 11.11
C SER A 353 13.69 -28.50 11.00
N GLY A 354 14.31 -27.32 11.01
CA GLY A 354 15.60 -27.15 11.66
C GLY A 354 15.36 -27.25 13.16
N ASP A 355 15.60 -28.43 13.72
CA ASP A 355 15.37 -28.84 15.11
C ASP A 355 13.92 -28.93 15.57
N PHE A 356 13.60 -30.07 16.19
CA PHE A 356 12.27 -30.58 16.61
C PHE A 356 11.42 -29.66 17.52
N TRP A 357 11.86 -28.43 17.80
CA TRP A 357 11.18 -27.42 18.62
C TRP A 357 11.13 -26.03 17.97
N GLY A 358 11.79 -25.85 16.82
CA GLY A 358 11.72 -24.61 16.04
C GLY A 358 10.41 -24.55 15.27
N TRP A 359 9.54 -23.62 15.64
CA TRP A 359 8.37 -23.27 14.86
C TRP A 359 8.83 -22.91 13.44
N GLY A 360 8.37 -23.65 12.43
CA GLY A 360 8.77 -23.44 11.05
C GLY A 360 8.51 -21.99 10.65
N GLN A 361 9.57 -21.24 10.36
CA GLN A 361 9.44 -19.86 9.87
C GLN A 361 9.25 -19.86 8.36
N TYR A 362 8.50 -18.86 7.88
CA TYR A 362 8.23 -18.65 6.46
C TYR A 362 8.67 -17.24 6.09
N GLN A 363 9.36 -17.09 4.96
CA GLN A 363 9.55 -15.80 4.31
C GLN A 363 8.55 -15.68 3.16
N VAL A 364 7.67 -14.70 3.25
CA VAL A 364 6.62 -14.46 2.26
C VAL A 364 6.90 -13.14 1.58
N THR A 365 7.10 -13.16 0.27
CA THR A 365 7.16 -11.97 -0.58
C THR A 365 5.89 -11.87 -1.40
N TYR A 366 5.19 -10.75 -1.30
CA TYR A 366 3.84 -10.60 -1.86
C TYR A 366 3.54 -9.14 -2.18
N GLN A 367 2.57 -8.91 -3.07
CA GLN A 367 2.02 -7.60 -3.38
C GLN A 367 0.69 -7.44 -2.67
N ALA A 368 0.53 -6.36 -1.91
CA ALA A 368 -0.69 -6.08 -1.18
C ALA A 368 -1.02 -4.58 -1.14
N GLY A 369 -2.28 -4.28 -0.83
CA GLY A 369 -2.84 -2.93 -0.84
C GLY A 369 -3.71 -2.69 -2.07
N TRP A 370 -3.97 -1.41 -2.35
CA TRP A 370 -4.82 -0.98 -3.47
C TRP A 370 -4.01 -0.19 -4.50
N ALA A 371 -4.20 -0.51 -5.78
CA ALA A 371 -3.70 0.32 -6.87
C ALA A 371 -4.35 1.71 -6.89
N THR A 372 -5.58 1.81 -6.39
CA THR A 372 -6.30 3.06 -6.15
C THR A 372 -6.87 3.03 -4.74
N ILE A 373 -6.50 4.01 -3.92
CA ILE A 373 -6.97 4.10 -2.53
C ILE A 373 -8.51 4.10 -2.51
N PRO A 374 -9.15 3.28 -1.66
CA PRO A 374 -10.61 3.27 -1.53
C PRO A 374 -11.18 4.65 -1.19
N GLU A 375 -12.26 5.04 -1.85
CA GLU A 375 -12.86 6.37 -1.74
C GLU A 375 -13.25 6.73 -0.30
N ASN A 376 -13.82 5.78 0.45
CA ASN A 376 -14.15 5.99 1.87
C ASN A 376 -12.90 6.33 2.71
N LEU A 377 -11.75 5.73 2.42
CA LEU A 377 -10.49 6.08 3.09
C LEU A 377 -9.95 7.44 2.64
N GLN A 378 -10.13 7.78 1.35
CA GLN A 378 -9.81 9.12 0.84
C GLN A 378 -10.63 10.20 1.58
N GLN A 379 -11.93 9.98 1.76
CA GLN A 379 -12.82 10.87 2.51
C GLN A 379 -12.40 11.00 3.97
N VAL A 380 -12.04 9.89 4.63
CA VAL A 380 -11.49 9.93 6.00
C VAL A 380 -10.24 10.80 6.06
N CYS A 381 -9.30 10.62 5.13
CA CYS A 381 -8.09 11.43 5.08
C CYS A 381 -8.41 12.91 4.87
N ALA A 382 -9.37 13.23 4.01
CA ALA A 382 -9.82 14.60 3.79
C ALA A 382 -10.45 15.22 5.05
N GLU A 383 -11.21 14.44 5.84
CA GLU A 383 -11.74 14.89 7.14
C GLU A 383 -10.64 15.12 8.18
N VAL A 384 -9.58 14.29 8.22
CA VAL A 384 -8.41 14.56 9.08
C VAL A 384 -7.76 15.88 8.66
N VAL A 385 -7.53 16.10 7.36
CA VAL A 385 -6.97 17.35 6.84
C VAL A 385 -7.85 18.55 7.19
N LYS A 386 -9.17 18.42 7.09
CA LYS A 386 -10.14 19.45 7.50
C LYS A 386 -10.03 19.78 8.99
N GLY A 387 -9.91 18.75 9.85
CA GLY A 387 -9.67 18.92 11.28
C GLY A 387 -8.36 19.66 11.58
N MET A 388 -7.30 19.37 10.82
CA MET A 388 -6.03 20.09 10.93
C MET A 388 -6.17 21.58 10.55
N TYR A 389 -6.90 21.89 9.46
CA TYR A 389 -7.19 23.29 9.09
C TYR A 389 -8.03 24.03 10.14
N ALA A 390 -9.02 23.37 10.73
CA ALA A 390 -9.83 23.98 11.79
C ALA A 390 -8.95 24.41 12.97
N ARG A 391 -7.91 23.65 13.32
CA ARG A 391 -6.95 24.03 14.36
C ARG A 391 -6.02 25.16 13.94
N LEU A 392 -5.58 25.17 12.69
CA LEU A 392 -4.78 26.27 12.16
C LEU A 392 -5.51 27.60 12.26
N ASN A 393 -6.82 27.62 12.00
CA ASN A 393 -7.62 28.84 12.13
C ASN A 393 -7.86 29.27 13.59
N LEU A 394 -7.72 28.35 14.56
CA LEU A 394 -7.87 28.66 15.98
C LEU A 394 -6.56 29.19 16.60
N ASN A 395 -5.42 28.97 15.96
CA ASN A 395 -4.12 29.27 16.52
C ASN A 395 -3.22 30.01 15.52
N ASP A 396 -3.34 31.34 15.50
CA ASP A 396 -2.49 32.27 14.74
C ASP A 396 -0.98 32.12 15.02
N GLN A 397 -0.59 31.36 16.05
CA GLN A 397 0.81 31.04 16.31
C GLN A 397 1.32 29.80 15.56
N VAL A 398 0.46 28.93 15.04
CA VAL A 398 0.91 27.76 14.24
C VAL A 398 1.31 28.18 12.82
N THR A 399 0.72 29.26 12.31
CA THR A 399 1.15 29.91 11.06
C THR A 399 2.60 30.44 11.13
N SER A 400 3.12 30.74 12.33
CA SER A 400 4.53 31.15 12.51
C SER A 400 5.50 29.97 12.63
N MET A 401 5.03 28.72 12.77
CA MET A 401 5.87 27.52 12.71
C MET A 401 6.30 27.14 11.27
N SER A 402 5.90 27.94 10.27
CA SER A 402 6.26 27.79 8.85
C SER A 402 7.77 27.89 8.55
N GLY A 403 8.63 28.17 9.54
CA GLY A 403 10.08 28.25 9.38
C GLY A 403 10.87 27.00 9.78
N GLY A 404 10.27 26.02 10.47
CA GLY A 404 10.97 24.81 10.93
C GLY A 404 10.55 23.58 10.11
N SER A 405 11.52 22.80 9.64
CA SER A 405 11.34 21.51 8.96
C SER A 405 10.68 20.40 9.81
N ASP A 406 9.98 20.77 10.87
CA ASP A 406 9.58 19.87 11.94
C ASP A 406 8.26 19.21 11.56
N SER A 407 8.38 18.21 10.69
CA SER A 407 7.32 17.24 10.36
C SER A 407 6.61 16.68 11.60
N GLU A 408 7.27 16.71 12.76
CA GLU A 408 6.72 16.33 14.07
C GLU A 408 5.55 17.22 14.52
N SER A 409 5.56 18.54 14.27
CA SER A 409 4.48 19.44 14.72
C SER A 409 3.14 19.12 14.03
N TRP A 410 3.21 18.78 12.74
CA TRP A 410 2.03 18.38 11.98
C TRP A 410 1.51 17.00 12.39
N SER A 411 2.39 16.10 12.85
CA SER A 411 1.99 14.77 13.31
C SER A 411 1.06 14.83 14.54
N TRP A 412 1.31 15.76 15.48
CA TRP A 412 0.44 15.98 16.63
C TRP A 412 -0.93 16.49 16.23
N SER A 413 -0.96 17.44 15.30
CA SER A 413 -2.21 17.99 14.76
C SER A 413 -3.02 16.90 14.04
N ALA A 414 -2.37 16.05 13.26
CA ALA A 414 -3.03 14.91 12.60
C ALA A 414 -3.58 13.90 13.61
N ARG A 415 -2.80 13.55 14.65
CA ARG A 415 -3.22 12.63 15.72
C ARG A 415 -4.46 13.10 16.45
N ASP A 416 -4.44 14.34 16.91
CA ASP A 416 -5.58 14.91 17.63
C ASP A 416 -6.76 15.13 16.65
N ALA A 417 -6.55 15.36 15.35
CA ALA A 417 -7.64 15.44 14.37
C ALA A 417 -8.28 14.06 14.16
N THR A 418 -7.46 13.01 14.13
CA THR A 418 -7.90 11.61 14.01
C THR A 418 -8.72 11.16 15.23
N GLN A 419 -8.41 11.66 16.43
CA GLN A 419 -9.18 11.38 17.66
C GLN A 419 -10.55 12.05 17.68
N ASN A 420 -10.74 13.14 16.95
CA ASN A 420 -11.97 13.91 16.90
C ASN A 420 -12.73 13.72 15.57
N LEU A 421 -12.52 12.58 14.91
CA LEU A 421 -13.20 12.26 13.65
C LEU A 421 -14.72 12.10 13.85
N PRO A 422 -15.53 12.46 12.83
CA PRO A 422 -16.94 12.09 12.79
C PRO A 422 -17.13 10.57 12.96
N ALA A 423 -18.25 10.16 13.56
CA ALA A 423 -18.52 8.75 13.87
C ALA A 423 -18.39 7.81 12.66
N TRP A 424 -18.85 8.24 11.48
CA TRP A 424 -18.73 7.44 10.24
C TRP A 424 -17.28 7.24 9.81
N ALA A 425 -16.42 8.25 10.00
CA ALA A 425 -15.01 8.21 9.61
C ALA A 425 -14.22 7.34 10.59
N ALA A 426 -14.51 7.47 11.89
CA ALA A 426 -13.96 6.60 12.93
C ALA A 426 -14.37 5.13 12.73
N GLN A 427 -15.64 4.87 12.37
CA GLN A 427 -16.10 3.53 12.02
C GLN A 427 -15.36 2.97 10.79
N THR A 428 -15.21 3.78 9.74
CA THR A 428 -14.46 3.39 8.53
C THR A 428 -13.01 3.02 8.85
N LEU A 429 -12.31 3.82 9.67
CA LEU A 429 -10.98 3.46 10.14
C LEU A 429 -10.99 2.20 11.02
N GLY A 430 -12.03 2.03 11.83
CA GLY A 430 -12.29 0.82 12.59
C GLY A 430 -12.33 -0.40 11.70
N ASP A 431 -13.05 -0.37 10.57
CA ASP A 431 -13.14 -1.49 9.63
C ASP A 431 -11.77 -1.83 9.01
N TYR A 432 -10.91 -0.83 8.82
CA TYR A 432 -9.55 -1.05 8.32
C TYR A 432 -8.53 -1.45 9.41
N ARG A 433 -8.80 -1.12 10.68
CA ARG A 433 -7.95 -1.45 11.84
C ARG A 433 -8.28 -2.81 12.46
N SER A 434 -9.58 -3.11 12.63
CA SER A 434 -10.13 -4.17 13.50
C SER A 434 -9.96 -5.60 13.01
N TRP A 435 -9.17 -5.81 11.96
CA TRP A 435 -8.79 -7.16 11.56
C TRP A 435 -7.61 -7.67 12.40
N SER A 436 -7.71 -7.65 13.72
CA SER A 436 -6.86 -8.47 14.60
C SER A 436 -7.57 -9.81 14.80
N VAL A 437 -6.90 -10.92 14.46
CA VAL A 437 -7.40 -12.29 14.68
C VAL A 437 -7.53 -12.56 16.17
#